data_AF-A0A933Z3U7-F1
#
_entry.id   AF-A0A933Z3U7-F1
#
_cell.length_a   1.000
_cell.length_b   1.000
_cell.length_c   1.000
_cell.angle_alpha   90.00
_cell.angle_beta   90.00
_cell.angle_gamma   90.00
#
_symmetry.space_group_name_H-M   'P 1'
#
loop_
_entity.id
_entity.type
_entity.pdbx_description
1 polymer ?
#
loop_
_entity_poly.entity_id
_entity_poly.type
_entity_poly.pdbx_seq_one_letter_code
_entity_poly.pdbx_strand_id
1 'polypeptide(L)'
;MKLPHLILTIGIACAALFASSYAVGQTSSNEFCLSCHEMKRYEFELKRSSHAVDKDKKPITCEQCHIPRRAGIDYLVVKSYLGVRDLAVHFFGDTKDLDRRNMQLVARRFVSDDNCRQCHQDLMLTAKGKSISPEGKKAHEAWLGKDGKGRRTCAGCHSNMAHLPKFDRRYAVNAAFAAKLPPEGE
;
A
#
# COMPACT_ATOMS: atom_id res chain seq x y z
N MET A 1 -31.47 13.54 -31.77
CA MET A 1 -32.10 12.74 -30.69
C MET A 1 -33.22 13.56 -30.06
N LYS A 2 -34.41 12.99 -29.81
CA LYS A 2 -35.48 13.72 -29.10
C LYS A 2 -35.04 13.96 -27.65
N LEU A 3 -35.30 15.17 -27.13
CA LEU A 3 -34.99 15.61 -25.76
C LEU A 3 -35.22 14.54 -24.66
N PRO A 4 -36.32 13.76 -24.64
CA PRO A 4 -36.52 12.69 -23.64
C PRO A 4 -35.52 11.54 -23.74
N HIS A 5 -35.05 11.17 -24.94
CA HIS A 5 -34.03 10.13 -25.10
C HIS A 5 -32.66 10.62 -24.63
N LEU A 6 -32.35 11.90 -24.83
CA LEU A 6 -31.12 12.50 -24.32
C LEU A 6 -31.08 12.51 -22.78
N ILE A 7 -32.18 12.89 -22.13
CA ILE A 7 -32.31 12.87 -20.67
C ILE A 7 -32.16 11.44 -20.13
N LEU A 8 -32.81 10.47 -20.77
CA LEU A 8 -32.70 9.07 -20.37
C LEU A 8 -31.26 8.55 -20.50
N THR A 9 -30.58 8.82 -21.62
CA THR A 9 -29.19 8.41 -21.83
C THR A 9 -28.24 9.05 -20.81
N ILE A 10 -28.40 10.34 -20.51
CA ILE A 10 -27.59 11.02 -19.49
C ILE A 10 -27.87 10.43 -18.11
N GLY A 11 -29.13 10.18 -17.76
CA GLY A 11 -29.50 9.55 -16.50
C GLY A 11 -28.87 8.17 -16.30
N ILE A 12 -28.90 7.32 -17.33
CA ILE A 12 -28.24 6.00 -17.30
C ILE A 12 -26.73 6.14 -17.15
N ALA A 13 -26.10 7.05 -17.90
CA ALA A 13 -24.66 7.28 -17.81
C ALA A 13 -24.24 7.74 -16.40
N CYS A 14 -24.97 8.69 -15.82
CA CYS A 14 -24.72 9.15 -14.45
C CYS A 14 -24.89 8.03 -13.42
N ALA A 15 -25.95 7.22 -13.54
CA ALA A 15 -26.18 6.08 -12.66
C ALA A 15 -25.05 5.04 -12.76
N ALA A 16 -24.59 4.73 -13.98
CA ALA A 16 -23.49 3.80 -14.21
C ALA A 16 -22.17 4.32 -13.62
N LEU A 17 -21.86 5.61 -13.79
CA LEU A 17 -20.66 6.23 -13.21
C LEU A 17 -20.70 6.22 -11.68
N PHE A 18 -21.86 6.53 -11.09
CA PHE A 18 -22.03 6.49 -9.64
C PHE A 18 -21.86 5.06 -9.09
N ALA A 19 -22.55 4.08 -9.70
CA ALA A 19 -22.43 2.67 -9.31
C ALA A 19 -20.98 2.16 -9.43
N SER A 20 -20.29 2.52 -10.52
CA SER A 20 -18.89 2.14 -10.73
C SER A 20 -17.98 2.76 -9.68
N SER A 21 -18.16 4.06 -9.38
CA SER A 21 -17.37 4.76 -8.37
C SER A 21 -17.59 4.18 -6.98
N TYR A 22 -18.84 3.85 -6.64
CA TYR A 22 -19.19 3.19 -5.40
C TYR A 22 -18.54 1.80 -5.29
N ALA A 23 -18.64 0.97 -6.33
CA ALA A 23 -18.03 -0.36 -6.36
C ALA A 23 -16.50 -0.31 -6.22
N VAL A 24 -15.85 0.67 -6.86
CA VAL A 24 -14.41 0.91 -6.72
C VAL A 24 -14.04 1.29 -5.29
N GLY A 25 -14.84 2.13 -4.64
CA GLY A 25 -14.66 2.47 -3.21
C GLY A 25 -14.80 1.25 -2.31
N GLN A 26 -15.85 0.45 -2.49
CA GLN A 26 -16.08 -0.77 -1.69
C GLN A 26 -14.95 -1.78 -1.86
N THR A 27 -14.51 -2.02 -3.09
CA THR A 27 -13.40 -2.95 -3.37
C THR A 27 -12.03 -2.41 -2.93
N SER A 28 -11.96 -1.22 -2.34
CA SER A 28 -10.74 -0.62 -1.78
C SER A 28 -10.76 -0.61 -0.24
N SER A 29 -11.87 -1.01 0.38
CA SER A 29 -11.99 -1.04 1.84
C SER A 29 -11.12 -2.14 2.47
N ASN A 30 -10.78 -1.95 3.74
CA ASN A 30 -10.15 -3.01 4.52
C ASN A 30 -11.02 -4.27 4.60
N GLU A 31 -12.36 -4.14 4.71
CA GLU A 31 -13.22 -5.33 4.75
C GLU A 31 -13.10 -6.15 3.47
N PHE A 32 -13.04 -5.50 2.30
CA PHE A 32 -12.84 -6.20 1.04
C PHE A 32 -11.48 -6.88 0.99
N CYS A 33 -10.40 -6.19 1.34
CA CYS A 33 -9.06 -6.80 1.38
C CYS A 33 -9.02 -8.02 2.31
N LEU A 34 -9.70 -7.96 3.45
CA LEU A 34 -9.70 -9.03 4.46
C LEU A 34 -10.75 -10.12 4.22
N SER A 35 -11.52 -10.02 3.13
CA SER A 35 -12.44 -11.09 2.71
C SER A 35 -11.71 -12.39 2.36
N CYS A 36 -10.45 -12.28 1.94
CA CYS A 36 -9.57 -13.40 1.64
C CYS A 36 -8.69 -13.75 2.86
N HIS A 37 -8.54 -15.04 3.17
CA HIS A 37 -7.88 -15.50 4.40
C HIS A 37 -6.36 -15.25 4.40
N GLU A 38 -5.77 -15.20 3.21
CA GLU A 38 -4.35 -14.92 2.94
C GLU A 38 -3.96 -13.52 3.44
N MET A 39 -4.89 -12.58 3.43
CA MET A 39 -4.64 -11.19 3.83
C MET A 39 -4.56 -11.00 5.35
N LYS A 40 -5.11 -11.93 6.15
CA LYS A 40 -5.16 -11.83 7.62
C LYS A 40 -3.76 -11.73 8.25
N ARG A 41 -2.77 -12.44 7.71
CA ARG A 41 -1.38 -12.34 8.19
C ARG A 41 -0.83 -10.92 8.00
N TYR A 42 -1.08 -10.30 6.86
CA TYR A 42 -0.58 -8.97 6.56
C TYR A 42 -1.25 -7.91 7.42
N GLU A 43 -2.55 -8.06 7.72
CA GLU A 43 -3.23 -7.22 8.70
C GLU A 43 -2.64 -7.35 10.10
N PHE A 44 -2.37 -8.58 10.53
CA PHE A 44 -1.77 -8.86 11.83
C PHE A 44 -0.40 -8.18 11.97
N GLU A 45 0.43 -8.26 10.93
CA GLU A 45 1.74 -7.61 10.85
C GLU A 45 1.59 -6.08 10.83
N LEU A 46 0.69 -5.52 10.01
CA LEU A 46 0.44 -4.08 9.91
C LEU A 46 0.10 -3.48 11.27
N LYS A 47 -0.83 -4.11 12.02
CA LYS A 47 -1.26 -3.68 13.35
C LYS A 47 -0.13 -3.65 14.40
N ARG A 48 1.01 -4.31 14.14
CA ARG A 48 2.18 -4.36 15.04
C ARG A 48 3.37 -3.55 14.51
N SER A 49 3.26 -3.06 13.29
CA SER A 49 4.30 -2.34 12.60
C SER A 49 4.44 -0.88 13.08
N SER A 50 5.38 -0.16 12.48
CA SER A 50 5.49 1.30 12.63
C SER A 50 4.32 2.06 12.01
N HIS A 51 3.59 1.42 11.09
CA HIS A 51 2.45 1.95 10.34
C HIS A 51 1.11 1.43 10.86
N ALA A 52 1.02 0.98 12.11
CA ALA A 52 -0.26 0.53 12.67
C ALA A 52 -1.31 1.66 12.75
N VAL A 53 -0.85 2.88 13.04
CA VAL A 53 -1.70 4.08 13.15
C VAL A 53 -1.02 5.31 12.57
N ASP A 54 -1.83 6.27 12.12
CA ASP A 54 -1.37 7.56 11.63
C ASP A 54 -0.95 8.52 12.77
N LYS A 55 -0.65 9.78 12.40
CA LYS A 55 -0.28 10.84 13.36
C LYS A 55 -1.40 11.16 14.38
N ASP A 56 -2.65 10.94 14.00
CA ASP A 56 -3.85 11.20 14.79
C ASP A 56 -4.34 9.92 15.50
N LYS A 57 -3.50 8.86 15.53
CA LYS A 57 -3.77 7.55 16.13
C LYS A 57 -4.92 6.78 15.48
N LYS A 58 -5.31 7.12 14.25
CA LYS A 58 -6.30 6.34 13.48
C LYS A 58 -5.62 5.14 12.82
N PRO A 59 -6.28 3.97 12.73
CA PRO A 59 -5.72 2.80 12.05
C PRO A 59 -5.38 3.10 10.59
N ILE A 60 -4.21 2.65 10.15
CA ILE A 60 -3.85 2.69 8.73
C ILE A 60 -4.61 1.58 7.97
N THR A 61 -5.13 1.90 6.79
CA THR A 61 -5.85 0.96 5.91
C THR A 61 -5.00 0.53 4.72
N CYS A 62 -5.32 -0.64 4.15
CA CYS A 62 -4.59 -1.27 3.05
C CYS A 62 -4.46 -0.33 1.84
N GLU A 63 -5.55 0.34 1.47
CA GLU A 63 -5.58 1.25 0.32
C GLU A 63 -4.64 2.44 0.45
N GLN A 64 -4.33 2.90 1.67
CA GLN A 64 -3.52 4.10 1.86
C GLN A 64 -2.09 3.91 1.36
N CYS A 65 -1.63 2.66 1.25
CA CYS A 65 -0.33 2.30 0.70
C CYS A 65 -0.43 1.54 -0.63
N HIS A 66 -1.36 0.58 -0.75
CA HIS A 66 -1.39 -0.37 -1.87
C HIS A 66 -2.19 0.10 -3.10
N ILE A 67 -3.06 1.09 -2.96
CA ILE A 67 -3.87 1.60 -4.07
C ILE A 67 -3.39 3.03 -4.37
N PRO A 68 -3.02 3.37 -5.62
CA PRO A 68 -2.70 4.76 -5.97
C PRO A 68 -3.85 5.67 -5.55
N ARG A 69 -3.59 6.79 -4.87
CA ARG A 69 -4.69 7.63 -4.38
C ARG A 69 -5.34 8.52 -5.43
N ARG A 70 -4.60 8.89 -6.48
CA ARG A 70 -5.12 9.78 -7.52
C ARG A 70 -6.09 9.01 -8.42
N ALA A 71 -7.38 9.28 -8.27
CA ALA A 71 -8.39 8.74 -9.15
C ALA A 71 -8.04 9.07 -10.62
N GLY A 72 -8.13 8.08 -11.49
CA GLY A 72 -7.72 8.18 -12.88
C GLY A 72 -7.47 6.82 -13.52
N ILE A 73 -6.87 6.83 -14.71
CA ILE A 73 -6.57 5.60 -15.46
C ILE A 73 -5.56 4.75 -14.70
N ASP A 74 -4.48 5.36 -14.18
CA ASP A 74 -3.44 4.63 -13.45
C ASP A 74 -3.97 3.94 -12.19
N TYR A 75 -4.89 4.60 -11.47
CA TYR A 75 -5.62 4.01 -10.35
C TYR A 75 -6.30 2.70 -10.78
N LEU A 76 -7.10 2.76 -11.85
CA LEU A 76 -7.90 1.62 -12.31
C LEU A 76 -7.00 0.52 -12.84
N VAL A 77 -5.97 0.86 -13.63
CA VAL A 77 -5.01 -0.10 -14.19
C VAL A 77 -4.27 -0.84 -13.09
N VAL A 78 -3.68 -0.13 -12.12
CA VAL A 78 -2.93 -0.77 -11.03
C VAL A 78 -3.86 -1.62 -10.16
N LYS A 79 -5.03 -1.08 -9.77
CA LYS A 79 -6.00 -1.81 -8.95
C LYS A 79 -6.48 -3.08 -9.66
N SER A 80 -6.84 -3.00 -10.93
CA SER A 80 -7.28 -4.16 -11.72
C SER A 80 -6.16 -5.16 -11.92
N TYR A 81 -4.95 -4.72 -12.26
CA TYR A 81 -3.82 -5.61 -12.49
C TYR A 81 -3.45 -6.41 -11.24
N LEU A 82 -3.29 -5.72 -10.10
CA LEU A 82 -2.97 -6.38 -8.82
C LEU A 82 -4.13 -7.26 -8.34
N GLY A 83 -5.37 -6.78 -8.44
CA GLY A 83 -6.55 -7.56 -8.05
C GLY A 83 -6.72 -8.85 -8.86
N VAL A 84 -6.57 -8.79 -10.18
CA VAL A 84 -6.64 -9.98 -11.06
C VAL A 84 -5.53 -10.98 -10.70
N ARG A 85 -4.32 -10.48 -10.43
CA ARG A 85 -3.20 -11.32 -10.00
C ARG A 85 -3.49 -12.00 -8.67
N ASP A 86 -4.03 -11.27 -7.70
CA ASP A 86 -4.37 -11.82 -6.38
C ASP A 86 -5.47 -12.88 -6.50
N LEU A 87 -6.50 -12.64 -7.33
CA LEU A 87 -7.54 -13.64 -7.63
C LEU A 87 -6.94 -14.88 -8.32
N ALA A 88 -6.03 -14.70 -9.27
CA ALA A 88 -5.38 -15.84 -9.93
C ALA A 88 -4.58 -16.70 -8.93
N VAL A 89 -3.85 -16.07 -8.01
CA VAL A 89 -3.13 -16.79 -6.94
C VAL A 89 -4.11 -17.46 -5.97
N HIS A 90 -5.21 -16.80 -5.61
CA HIS A 90 -6.22 -17.37 -4.71
C HIS A 90 -6.88 -18.62 -5.29
N PHE A 91 -7.25 -18.60 -6.57
CA PHE A 91 -7.97 -19.72 -7.20
C PHE A 91 -7.07 -20.82 -7.75
N PHE A 92 -5.85 -20.50 -8.19
CA PHE A 92 -5.00 -21.43 -8.92
C PHE A 92 -3.61 -21.64 -8.31
N GLY A 93 -3.21 -20.81 -7.34
CA GLY A 93 -1.90 -20.89 -6.68
C GLY A 93 -1.91 -21.68 -5.38
N ASP A 94 -0.72 -21.98 -4.87
CA ASP A 94 -0.56 -22.45 -3.48
C ASP A 94 -0.51 -21.24 -2.54
N THR A 95 -1.61 -21.03 -1.81
CA THR A 95 -1.77 -19.91 -0.88
C THR A 95 -1.16 -20.18 0.50
N LYS A 96 -0.75 -21.43 0.78
CA LYS A 96 -0.13 -21.79 2.07
C LYS A 96 1.32 -21.35 2.14
N ASP A 97 2.03 -21.36 1.02
CA ASP A 97 3.44 -20.94 0.92
C ASP A 97 3.65 -19.89 -0.17
N LEU A 98 3.12 -18.68 0.07
CA LEU A 98 3.35 -17.54 -0.81
C LEU A 98 4.82 -17.11 -0.78
N ASP A 99 5.42 -16.95 -1.97
CA ASP A 99 6.78 -16.42 -2.12
C ASP A 99 6.83 -14.92 -1.75
N ARG A 100 7.01 -14.68 -0.45
CA ARG A 100 7.10 -13.32 0.12
C ARG A 100 8.30 -12.53 -0.38
N ARG A 101 9.37 -13.21 -0.83
CA ARG A 101 10.55 -12.53 -1.38
C ARG A 101 10.19 -11.92 -2.73
N ASN A 102 9.55 -12.66 -3.61
CA ASN A 102 9.08 -12.12 -4.89
C ASN A 102 7.97 -11.08 -4.70
N MET A 103 7.06 -11.29 -3.75
CA MET A 103 6.01 -10.30 -3.43
C MET A 103 6.60 -8.95 -3.01
N GLN A 104 7.67 -8.92 -2.19
CA GLN A 104 8.34 -7.68 -1.81
C GLN A 104 8.90 -6.91 -3.02
N LEU A 105 9.47 -7.60 -4.01
CA LEU A 105 10.00 -6.95 -5.23
C LEU A 105 8.89 -6.28 -6.02
N VAL A 106 7.75 -6.95 -6.17
CA VAL A 106 6.57 -6.42 -6.84
C VAL A 106 5.99 -5.25 -6.05
N ALA A 107 5.82 -5.39 -4.74
CA ALA A 107 5.28 -4.33 -3.88
C ALA A 107 6.11 -3.04 -3.98
N ARG A 108 7.44 -3.14 -3.98
CA ARG A 108 8.34 -1.96 -4.12
C ARG A 108 8.18 -1.20 -5.44
N ARG A 109 7.65 -1.85 -6.48
CA ARG A 109 7.38 -1.24 -7.78
C ARG A 109 6.01 -0.58 -7.86
N PHE A 110 5.00 -1.17 -7.20
CA PHE A 110 3.61 -0.72 -7.32
C PHE A 110 3.13 0.19 -6.19
N VAL A 111 3.81 0.20 -5.04
CA VAL A 111 3.54 1.19 -3.98
C VAL A 111 4.08 2.54 -4.45
N SER A 112 3.16 3.47 -4.72
CA SER A 112 3.49 4.82 -5.18
C SER A 112 4.11 5.66 -4.05
N ASP A 113 5.16 6.42 -4.37
CA ASP A 113 5.77 7.38 -3.44
C ASP A 113 4.77 8.48 -3.02
N ASP A 114 3.80 8.80 -3.88
CA ASP A 114 2.73 9.76 -3.56
C ASP A 114 1.88 9.29 -2.37
N ASN A 115 1.68 7.98 -2.22
CA ASN A 115 0.94 7.42 -1.09
C ASN A 115 1.69 7.64 0.22
N CYS A 116 3.02 7.47 0.24
CA CYS A 116 3.86 7.75 1.40
C CYS A 116 3.83 9.25 1.76
N ARG A 117 3.94 10.12 0.75
CA ARG A 117 4.04 11.58 0.91
C ARG A 117 2.77 12.25 1.42
N GLN A 118 1.63 11.56 1.41
CA GLN A 118 0.40 12.09 2.04
C GLN A 118 0.56 12.27 3.55
N CYS A 119 1.29 11.36 4.21
CA CYS A 119 1.59 11.45 5.63
C CYS A 119 3.02 11.95 5.89
N HIS A 120 3.95 11.65 4.99
CA HIS A 120 5.34 12.10 5.02
C HIS A 120 5.54 13.33 4.12
N GLN A 121 4.88 14.43 4.48
CA GLN A 121 4.87 15.64 3.66
C GLN A 121 6.22 16.38 3.72
N ASP A 122 6.75 16.52 4.93
CA ASP A 122 8.12 16.99 5.16
C ASP A 122 9.04 15.77 5.32
N LEU A 123 9.87 15.51 4.31
CA LEU A 123 10.80 14.39 4.32
C LEU A 123 11.92 14.56 5.35
N MET A 124 12.13 15.74 5.94
CA MET A 124 13.11 15.92 7.02
C MET A 124 12.55 15.56 8.39
N LEU A 125 11.25 15.28 8.46
CA LEU A 125 10.54 14.85 9.66
C LEU A 125 9.96 13.45 9.47
N THR A 126 9.75 12.76 10.58
CA THR A 126 8.84 11.61 10.64
C THR A 126 7.40 12.11 10.44
N ALA A 127 6.48 11.24 10.04
CA ALA A 127 5.05 11.58 9.94
C ALA A 127 4.44 12.12 11.26
N LYS A 128 5.13 11.95 12.39
CA LYS A 128 4.75 12.46 13.72
C LYS A 128 5.46 13.78 14.10
N GLY A 129 6.13 14.44 13.15
CA GLY A 129 6.77 15.74 13.32
C GLY A 129 8.14 15.74 14.02
N LYS A 130 8.72 14.57 14.31
CA LYS A 130 10.08 14.48 14.88
C LYS A 130 11.13 14.54 13.78
N SER A 131 12.23 15.26 13.98
CA SER A 131 13.37 15.25 13.04
C SER A 131 13.90 13.83 12.82
N ILE A 132 14.22 13.50 11.56
CA ILE A 132 14.96 12.27 11.23
C ILE A 132 16.45 12.42 11.54
N SER A 133 17.19 11.30 11.50
CA SER A 133 18.65 11.30 11.75
C SER A 133 19.42 12.08 10.68
N PRO A 134 20.65 12.55 10.99
CA PRO A 134 21.51 13.20 10.00
C PRO A 134 21.73 12.37 8.73
N GLU A 135 21.88 11.05 8.86
CA GLU A 135 22.03 10.12 7.74
C GLU A 135 20.76 10.03 6.91
N GLY A 136 19.59 10.00 7.56
CA GLY A 136 18.30 10.03 6.89
C GLY A 136 18.09 11.31 6.08
N LYS A 137 18.49 12.48 6.62
CA LYS A 137 18.43 13.75 5.88
C LYS A 137 19.25 13.68 4.60
N LYS A 138 20.51 13.23 4.70
CA LYS A 138 21.39 13.04 3.53
C LYS A 138 20.77 12.10 2.50
N ALA A 139 20.17 10.99 2.94
CA ALA A 139 19.51 10.03 2.04
C ALA A 139 18.28 10.63 1.33
N HIS A 140 17.46 11.43 2.02
CA HIS A 140 16.32 12.10 1.40
C HIS A 140 16.74 13.24 0.49
N GLU A 141 17.80 13.97 0.80
CA GLU A 141 18.39 14.96 -0.10
C GLU A 141 18.89 14.33 -1.41
N ALA A 142 19.52 13.15 -1.30
CA ALA A 142 19.92 12.37 -2.46
C ALA A 142 18.72 11.92 -3.31
N TRP A 143 17.66 11.44 -2.64
CA TRP A 143 16.39 11.05 -3.29
C TRP A 143 15.73 12.23 -4.02
N LEU A 144 15.77 13.43 -3.43
CA LEU A 144 15.29 14.68 -4.04
C LEU A 144 16.18 15.17 -5.20
N GLY A 145 17.22 14.41 -5.57
CA GLY A 145 18.10 14.73 -6.68
C GLY A 145 19.16 15.78 -6.36
N LYS A 146 19.33 16.18 -5.09
CA LYS A 146 20.35 17.19 -4.72
C LYS A 146 21.78 16.70 -4.92
N ASP A 147 22.00 15.38 -4.94
CA ASP A 147 23.32 14.76 -5.18
C ASP A 147 23.43 14.05 -6.55
N GLY A 148 22.35 14.08 -7.35
CA GLY A 148 22.26 13.46 -8.68
C GLY A 148 22.18 11.93 -8.70
N LYS A 149 22.03 11.24 -7.56
CA LYS A 149 22.17 9.77 -7.45
C LYS A 149 20.89 9.04 -7.02
N GLY A 150 19.86 9.74 -6.53
CA GLY A 150 18.61 9.13 -6.08
C GLY A 150 17.73 8.58 -7.20
N ARG A 151 17.62 7.25 -7.34
CA ARG A 151 16.71 6.59 -8.30
C ARG A 151 15.84 5.47 -7.68
N ARG A 152 15.72 5.41 -6.35
CA ARG A 152 14.91 4.38 -5.66
C ARG A 152 13.59 4.97 -5.19
N THR A 153 12.52 4.16 -5.21
CA THR A 153 11.23 4.52 -4.59
C THR A 153 11.35 4.54 -3.07
N CYS A 154 10.40 5.19 -2.37
CA CYS A 154 10.30 5.17 -0.91
C CYS A 154 10.32 3.74 -0.38
N ALA A 155 9.49 2.85 -0.93
CA ALA A 155 9.46 1.43 -0.56
C ALA A 155 10.75 0.67 -0.91
N GLY A 156 11.52 1.17 -1.89
CA GLY A 156 12.82 0.62 -2.27
C GLY A 156 13.90 0.79 -1.20
N CYS A 157 13.83 1.85 -0.39
CA CYS A 157 14.72 2.07 0.75
C CYS A 157 14.06 1.68 2.09
N HIS A 158 12.78 2.03 2.29
CA HIS A 158 12.00 1.74 3.49
C HIS A 158 11.34 0.36 3.42
N SER A 159 12.16 -0.69 3.45
CA SER A 159 11.66 -2.06 3.52
C SER A 159 11.03 -2.39 4.87
N ASN A 160 10.14 -3.39 4.88
CA ASN A 160 9.58 -4.00 6.11
C ASN A 160 8.84 -3.02 7.04
N MET A 161 8.31 -1.95 6.46
CA MET A 161 7.63 -0.88 7.18
C MET A 161 6.29 -1.30 7.82
N ALA A 162 5.59 -2.24 7.16
CA ALA A 162 4.27 -2.74 7.54
C ALA A 162 4.19 -4.28 7.61
N HIS A 163 4.97 -4.97 6.78
CA HIS A 163 4.97 -6.42 6.65
C HIS A 163 6.40 -6.95 6.76
N LEU A 164 6.64 -7.90 7.67
CA LEU A 164 7.99 -8.39 7.99
C LEU A 164 8.06 -9.91 7.81
N PRO A 165 8.63 -10.40 6.68
CA PRO A 165 8.80 -11.83 6.47
C PRO A 165 9.84 -12.41 7.43
N LYS A 166 9.72 -13.71 7.73
CA LYS A 166 10.60 -14.45 8.66
C LYS A 166 12.08 -14.23 8.31
N PHE A 167 12.47 -14.39 7.05
CA PHE A 167 13.86 -14.26 6.61
C PHE A 167 14.49 -12.89 6.88
N ASP A 168 13.71 -11.80 6.97
CA ASP A 168 14.23 -10.46 7.24
C ASP A 168 14.30 -10.11 8.73
N ARG A 169 13.76 -10.96 9.63
CA ARG A 169 13.76 -10.72 11.07
C ARG A 169 15.17 -10.71 11.68
N ARG A 170 16.13 -11.37 11.02
CA ARG A 170 17.55 -11.43 11.42
C ARG A 170 18.27 -10.08 11.42
N TYR A 171 17.75 -9.08 10.70
CA TYR A 171 18.42 -7.78 10.61
C TYR A 171 18.13 -6.93 11.86
N ALA A 172 19.19 -6.34 12.44
CA ALA A 172 19.08 -5.53 13.66
C ALA A 172 18.04 -4.39 13.54
N VAL A 173 17.92 -3.76 12.37
CA VAL A 173 16.93 -2.70 12.09
C VAL A 173 15.48 -3.19 12.26
N ASN A 174 15.22 -4.49 12.09
CA ASN A 174 13.89 -5.09 12.22
C ASN A 174 13.63 -5.66 13.62
N ALA A 175 14.61 -5.66 14.54
CA ALA A 175 14.49 -6.34 15.83
C ALA A 175 13.27 -5.88 16.64
N ALA A 176 13.01 -4.56 16.69
CA ALA A 176 11.87 -4.01 17.41
C ALA A 176 10.50 -4.39 16.79
N PHE A 177 10.45 -4.63 15.48
CA PHE A 177 9.24 -5.12 14.83
C PHE A 177 9.12 -6.64 14.99
N ALA A 178 10.22 -7.39 14.80
CA ALA A 178 10.28 -8.83 14.98
C ALA A 178 9.83 -9.27 16.38
N ALA A 179 10.24 -8.54 17.43
CA ALA A 179 9.87 -8.80 18.81
C ALA A 179 8.35 -8.71 19.09
N LYS A 180 7.57 -8.08 18.20
CA LYS A 180 6.11 -7.99 18.32
C LYS A 180 5.38 -9.10 17.58
N LEU A 181 6.09 -9.90 16.78
CA LEU A 181 5.52 -10.97 15.97
C LEU A 181 5.70 -12.32 16.67
N PRO A 182 4.83 -13.31 16.39
CA PRO A 182 4.98 -14.66 16.91
C PRO A 182 6.35 -15.26 16.55
N PRO A 183 6.87 -16.19 17.37
CA PRO A 183 8.11 -16.91 17.10
C PRO A 183 8.13 -17.56 15.72
N GLU A 184 9.32 -17.84 15.21
CA GLU A 184 9.46 -18.53 13.93
C GLU A 184 8.96 -19.98 14.05
N GLY A 185 7.82 -20.31 13.42
CA GLY A 185 7.36 -21.70 13.32
C GLY A 185 5.90 -21.93 13.66
N GLU A 186 5.24 -20.91 14.22
CA GLU A 186 3.78 -20.85 14.43
C GLU A 186 3.05 -20.23 13.23
#